data_AF-A0AA42WS18-F1
#
_entry.id   AF-A0AA42WS18-F1
#
_cell.length_a   1.000
_cell.length_b   1.000
_cell.length_c   1.000
_cell.angle_alpha   90.00
_cell.angle_beta   90.00
_cell.angle_gamma   90.00
#
_symmetry.space_group_name_H-M   'P 1'
#
loop_
_entity.id
_entity.type
_entity.pdbx_description
1 polymer ?
#
loop_
_entity_poly.entity_id
_entity_poly.type
_entity_poly.pdbx_seq_one_letter_code
_entity_poly.pdbx_strand_id
1 'polypeptide(L)'
;MSQTKPRLIAPTTDASMLALEAWHVISSRTRNCLGQLDKPTDLASTVAGVPIEKMQLSDLSRCERAGILRLPNLGRVCYCEIASVMDRYGWRFHDQWTGKPEPPALDLLGPALPRHLHMIAQAAAKRSERFAIGETMLRLNDEEGLSGAEIGKHFGVTGAAVHANIQKTRRILDLRARLPLPPSPAVS
;
A
#
# COMPACT_ATOMS: atom_id res chain seq x y z
N MET A 1 6.55 18.59 -29.15
CA MET A 1 6.71 17.57 -28.10
C MET A 1 5.45 17.56 -27.26
N SER A 2 4.56 16.61 -27.48
CA SER A 2 3.27 16.54 -26.79
C SER A 2 3.50 16.10 -25.34
N GLN A 3 3.28 17.02 -24.40
CA GLN A 3 3.15 16.65 -22.99
C GLN A 3 1.86 15.86 -22.84
N THR A 4 1.98 14.55 -22.70
CA THR A 4 0.86 13.70 -22.27
C THR A 4 0.62 14.03 -20.79
N LYS A 5 -0.23 15.04 -20.53
CA LYS A 5 -0.80 15.24 -19.19
C LYS A 5 -1.48 13.93 -18.79
N PRO A 6 -1.27 13.41 -17.56
CA PRO A 6 -2.12 12.35 -17.07
C PRO A 6 -3.55 12.91 -17.03
N ARG A 7 -4.40 12.51 -17.98
CA ARG A 7 -5.83 12.74 -17.89
C ARG A 7 -6.34 11.74 -16.86
N LEU A 8 -6.69 12.24 -15.68
CA LEU A 8 -7.42 11.47 -14.68
C LEU A 8 -8.83 11.17 -15.21
N ILE A 9 -9.02 9.93 -15.66
CA ILE A 9 -10.31 9.32 -15.95
C ILE A 9 -10.77 8.65 -14.64
N ALA A 10 -12.01 8.90 -14.21
CA ALA A 10 -12.52 8.46 -12.90
C ALA A 10 -12.51 6.92 -12.74
N PRO A 11 -12.31 6.43 -11.49
CA PRO A 11 -13.42 5.72 -10.86
C PRO A 11 -13.49 5.99 -9.35
N THR A 12 -14.65 6.39 -8.84
CA THR A 12 -14.92 6.51 -7.40
C THR A 12 -15.19 5.14 -6.77
N THR A 13 -14.22 4.23 -6.87
CA THR A 13 -14.20 3.01 -6.07
C THR A 13 -13.11 3.17 -5.02
N ASP A 14 -13.51 3.11 -3.76
CA ASP A 14 -12.66 3.39 -2.63
C ASP A 14 -12.03 2.09 -2.11
N ALA A 15 -10.72 2.09 -1.94
CA ALA A 15 -9.95 0.91 -1.54
C ALA A 15 -9.49 1.06 -0.09
N SER A 16 -9.60 -0.01 0.68
CA SER A 16 -9.11 0.00 2.06
C SER A 16 -7.59 -0.04 2.09
N MET A 17 -7.00 0.63 3.08
CA MET A 17 -5.55 0.65 3.27
C MET A 17 -4.97 -0.75 3.50
N LEU A 18 -5.72 -1.63 4.16
CA LEU A 18 -5.35 -3.03 4.34
C LEU A 18 -5.39 -3.84 3.03
N ALA A 19 -6.38 -3.60 2.16
CA ALA A 19 -6.41 -4.25 0.85
C ALA A 19 -5.16 -3.87 0.03
N LEU A 20 -4.83 -2.58 0.00
CA LEU A 20 -3.67 -2.07 -0.71
C LEU A 20 -2.35 -2.71 -0.24
N GLU A 21 -2.20 -2.96 1.07
CA GLU A 21 -1.04 -3.68 1.62
C GLU A 21 -1.06 -5.17 1.25
N ALA A 22 -2.20 -5.84 1.43
CA ALA A 22 -2.35 -7.27 1.18
C ALA A 22 -2.05 -7.63 -0.28
N TRP A 23 -2.43 -6.74 -1.21
CA TRP A 23 -2.15 -6.86 -2.64
C TRP A 23 -0.79 -6.26 -3.06
N HIS A 24 0.07 -5.92 -2.08
CA HIS A 24 1.43 -5.39 -2.27
C HIS A 24 1.54 -4.08 -3.05
N VAL A 25 0.41 -3.38 -3.20
CA VAL A 25 0.33 -2.07 -3.85
C VAL A 25 1.08 -1.03 -3.02
N ILE A 26 0.92 -1.08 -1.69
CA ILE A 26 1.72 -0.32 -0.74
C ILE A 26 2.53 -1.24 0.18
N SER A 27 3.57 -0.70 0.79
CA SER A 27 4.34 -1.40 1.81
C SER A 27 3.67 -1.35 3.20
N SER A 28 4.00 -2.32 4.05
CA SER A 28 3.66 -2.27 5.47
C SER A 28 4.20 -1.02 6.16
N ARG A 29 5.34 -0.49 5.71
CA ARG A 29 5.89 0.78 6.21
C ARG A 29 4.94 1.93 5.92
N THR A 30 4.44 2.04 4.68
CA THR A 30 3.48 3.07 4.29
C THR A 30 2.19 2.97 5.11
N ARG A 31 1.63 1.75 5.24
CA ARG A 31 0.48 1.49 6.13
C ARG A 31 0.74 1.89 7.59
N ASN A 32 1.92 1.57 8.13
CA ASN A 32 2.29 1.94 9.50
C ASN A 32 2.41 3.46 9.70
N CYS A 33 2.88 4.19 8.68
CA CYS A 33 2.94 5.66 8.71
C CYS A 33 1.52 6.24 8.73
N LEU A 34 0.62 5.71 7.91
CA LEU A 34 -0.77 6.14 7.86
C LEU A 34 -1.56 5.77 9.11
N GLY A 35 -1.21 4.67 9.79
CA GLY A 35 -1.80 4.33 11.09
C GLY A 35 -1.51 5.34 12.20
N GLN A 36 -0.58 6.29 11.99
CA GLN A 36 -0.39 7.42 12.91
C GLN A 36 -1.52 8.46 12.79
N LEU A 37 -2.24 8.49 11.66
CA LEU A 37 -3.41 9.34 11.47
C LEU A 37 -4.61 8.89 12.31
N ASP A 38 -4.64 7.68 12.87
CA ASP A 38 -5.74 7.29 13.77
C ASP A 38 -5.52 7.79 15.22
N LYS A 39 -4.46 8.55 15.49
CA LYS A 39 -4.14 8.99 16.85
C LYS A 39 -4.93 10.25 17.21
N PRO A 40 -5.91 10.18 18.15
CA PRO A 40 -6.72 11.35 18.52
C PRO A 40 -5.92 12.46 19.20
N THR A 41 -4.70 12.17 19.69
CA THR A 41 -3.80 13.16 20.30
C THR A 41 -2.79 13.77 19.32
N ASP A 42 -2.75 13.29 18.07
CA ASP A 42 -1.85 13.81 17.06
C ASP A 42 -2.54 14.95 16.29
N LEU A 43 -2.10 16.19 16.54
CA LEU A 43 -2.63 17.38 15.85
C LEU A 43 -2.32 17.39 14.34
N ALA A 44 -1.39 16.56 13.86
CA ALA A 44 -1.16 16.34 12.44
C ALA A 44 -2.13 15.32 11.82
N SER A 45 -2.90 14.59 12.66
CA SER A 45 -3.99 13.75 12.18
C SER A 45 -5.19 14.59 11.78
N THR A 46 -5.54 14.45 10.50
CA THR A 46 -6.75 15.02 9.90
C THR A 46 -7.81 13.94 9.66
N VAL A 47 -7.52 12.67 9.98
CA VAL A 47 -8.47 11.54 9.91
C VAL A 47 -8.80 11.04 11.32
N ALA A 48 -9.12 11.97 12.22
CA ALA A 48 -9.40 11.64 13.61
C ALA A 48 -10.49 10.55 13.72
N GLY A 49 -10.17 9.45 14.38
CA GLY A 49 -11.11 8.39 14.77
C GLY A 49 -11.39 7.30 13.73
N VAL A 50 -10.62 7.24 12.62
CA VAL A 50 -10.71 6.11 11.68
C VAL A 50 -9.51 5.17 11.86
N PRO A 51 -9.73 3.98 12.47
CA PRO A 51 -8.66 3.00 12.62
C PRO A 51 -8.14 2.54 11.27
N ILE A 52 -6.84 2.26 11.21
CA ILE A 52 -6.14 1.87 9.99
C ILE A 52 -6.75 0.61 9.34
N GLU A 53 -7.41 -0.24 10.13
CA GLU A 53 -8.16 -1.40 9.67
C GLU A 53 -9.43 -1.05 8.89
N LYS A 54 -10.00 0.13 9.14
CA LYS A 54 -11.21 0.66 8.48
C LYS A 54 -10.91 1.79 7.49
N MET A 55 -9.70 2.36 7.56
CA MET A 55 -9.28 3.48 6.73
C MET A 55 -9.36 3.13 5.25
N GLN A 56 -10.05 3.98 4.52
CA GLN A 56 -10.15 3.95 3.08
C GLN A 56 -9.24 5.02 2.46
N LEU A 57 -9.05 4.94 1.15
CA LEU A 57 -8.25 5.91 0.41
C LEU A 57 -8.91 7.29 0.40
N SER A 58 -10.25 7.34 0.35
CA SER A 58 -11.02 8.57 0.46
C SER A 58 -10.83 9.29 1.79
N ASP A 59 -10.56 8.56 2.88
CA ASP A 59 -10.34 9.18 4.18
C ASP A 59 -9.09 10.08 4.16
N LEU A 60 -8.08 9.73 3.35
CA LEU A 60 -6.89 10.57 3.14
C LEU A 60 -7.22 11.88 2.41
N SER A 61 -8.33 11.95 1.69
CA SER A 61 -8.76 13.18 1.00
C SER A 61 -9.12 14.29 1.98
N ARG A 62 -9.42 13.95 3.24
CA ARG A 62 -9.68 14.88 4.34
C ARG A 62 -8.40 15.45 4.94
N CYS A 63 -7.26 14.89 4.57
CA CYS A 63 -5.96 15.39 4.98
C CYS A 63 -5.46 16.46 4.03
N GLU A 64 -4.86 17.51 4.61
CA GLU A 64 -3.94 18.35 3.86
C GLU A 64 -2.71 17.53 3.47
N ARG A 65 -2.23 17.71 2.23
CA ARG A 65 -1.00 17.05 1.77
C ARG A 65 0.20 17.37 2.67
N ALA A 66 0.27 18.60 3.18
CA ALA A 66 1.32 19.02 4.11
C ALA A 66 1.29 18.22 5.42
N GLY A 67 0.10 17.86 5.92
CA GLY A 67 -0.07 17.00 7.10
C GLY A 67 0.47 15.59 6.86
N ILE A 68 0.18 15.00 5.69
CA ILE A 68 0.73 13.69 5.31
C ILE A 68 2.26 13.73 5.26
N LEU A 69 2.86 14.74 4.64
CA LEU A 69 4.33 14.86 4.56
C LEU A 69 5.02 15.02 5.92
N ARG A 70 4.30 15.45 6.96
CA ARG A 70 4.81 15.58 8.33
C ARG A 70 4.69 14.30 9.15
N LEU A 71 4.07 13.25 8.62
CA LEU A 71 3.93 11.99 9.33
C LEU A 71 5.31 11.42 9.70
N PRO A 72 5.50 11.00 10.97
CA PRO A 72 6.78 10.46 11.40
C PRO A 72 7.10 9.19 10.62
N ASN A 73 8.37 9.06 10.21
CA ASN A 73 8.89 7.95 9.40
C ASN A 73 8.35 7.84 7.97
N LEU A 74 7.50 8.77 7.52
CA LEU A 74 7.04 8.83 6.13
C LEU A 74 8.18 9.31 5.23
N GLY A 75 8.88 8.33 4.64
CA GLY A 75 9.92 8.60 3.66
C GLY A 75 9.34 8.91 2.28
N ARG A 76 10.20 9.41 1.39
CA ARG A 76 9.83 9.77 0.02
C ARG A 76 9.18 8.62 -0.75
N VAL A 77 9.65 7.38 -0.55
CA VAL A 77 9.07 6.18 -1.19
C VAL A 77 7.64 5.94 -0.69
N CYS A 78 7.38 6.07 0.60
CA CYS A 78 6.04 5.89 1.16
C CYS A 78 5.06 6.94 0.63
N TYR A 79 5.50 8.20 0.55
CA TYR A 79 4.70 9.26 -0.08
C TYR A 79 4.41 8.93 -1.55
N CYS A 80 5.40 8.47 -2.32
CA CYS A 80 5.18 8.13 -3.72
C CYS A 80 4.26 6.91 -3.89
N GLU A 81 4.30 5.93 -2.98
CA GLU A 81 3.33 4.81 -2.94
C GLU A 81 1.90 5.35 -2.75
N ILE A 82 1.68 6.23 -1.76
CA ILE A 82 0.38 6.87 -1.51
C ILE A 82 -0.09 7.65 -2.73
N ALA A 83 0.76 8.55 -3.24
CA ALA A 83 0.44 9.39 -4.39
C ALA A 83 0.09 8.57 -5.64
N SER A 84 0.81 7.47 -5.89
CA SER A 84 0.54 6.59 -7.04
C SER A 84 -0.80 5.88 -6.91
N VAL A 85 -1.16 5.46 -5.69
CA VAL A 85 -2.44 4.81 -5.44
C VAL A 85 -3.60 5.79 -5.53
N MET A 86 -3.45 6.97 -4.93
CA MET A 86 -4.44 8.04 -5.03
C MET A 86 -4.71 8.40 -6.48
N ASP A 87 -3.66 8.59 -7.29
CA ASP A 87 -3.80 8.84 -8.73
C ASP A 87 -4.49 7.68 -9.47
N ARG A 88 -4.04 6.44 -9.21
CA ARG A 88 -4.62 5.22 -9.82
C ARG A 88 -6.12 5.07 -9.56
N TYR A 89 -6.60 5.47 -8.38
CA TYR A 89 -8.00 5.36 -7.97
C TYR A 89 -8.75 6.70 -8.03
N GLY A 90 -8.17 7.74 -8.63
CA GLY A 90 -8.85 9.03 -8.82
C GLY A 90 -9.04 9.86 -7.55
N TRP A 91 -8.36 9.54 -6.44
CA TRP A 91 -8.42 10.29 -5.18
C TRP A 91 -7.37 11.40 -5.13
N ARG A 92 -7.69 12.48 -4.41
CA ARG A 92 -6.82 13.65 -4.24
C ARG A 92 -6.90 14.17 -2.81
N PHE A 93 -5.82 14.81 -2.36
CA PHE A 93 -5.89 15.65 -1.17
C PHE A 93 -6.80 16.85 -1.43
N HIS A 94 -7.41 17.38 -0.38
CA HIS A 94 -8.21 18.59 -0.46
C HIS A 94 -7.61 19.64 0.46
N ASP A 95 -7.67 20.88 0.00
CA ASP A 95 -7.32 22.03 0.82
C ASP A 95 -8.36 22.17 1.95
N GLN A 96 -7.89 22.21 3.19
CA GLN A 96 -8.76 22.18 4.37
C GLN A 96 -9.68 23.42 4.47
N TRP A 97 -9.24 24.56 3.94
CA TRP A 97 -9.94 25.83 4.07
C TRP A 97 -10.97 26.06 2.97
N THR A 98 -10.65 25.64 1.75
CA THR A 98 -11.48 25.85 0.56
C THR A 98 -12.28 24.62 0.16
N GLY A 99 -11.92 23.44 0.68
CA GLY A 99 -12.49 22.14 0.28
C GLY A 99 -12.21 21.78 -1.18
N LYS A 100 -11.37 22.54 -1.87
CA LYS A 100 -11.06 22.31 -3.29
C LYS A 100 -10.02 21.20 -3.41
N PRO A 101 -10.11 20.36 -4.45
CA PRO A 101 -9.10 19.34 -4.70
C PRO A 101 -7.75 19.98 -5.00
N GLU A 102 -6.70 19.51 -4.32
CA GLU A 102 -5.31 19.83 -4.66
C GLU A 102 -4.94 19.22 -6.03
N PRO A 103 -3.84 19.68 -6.67
CA PRO A 103 -3.27 18.99 -7.82
C PRO A 103 -2.94 17.52 -7.49
N PRO A 104 -2.98 16.60 -8.49
CA PRO A 104 -2.56 15.23 -8.31
C PRO A 104 -1.20 15.14 -7.60
N ALA A 105 -1.10 14.30 -6.57
CA ALA A 105 0.07 14.23 -5.72
C ALA A 105 1.36 13.82 -6.50
N LEU A 106 1.19 13.11 -7.62
CA LEU A 106 2.27 12.74 -8.54
C LEU A 106 2.80 13.90 -9.39
N ASP A 107 1.95 14.86 -9.77
CA ASP A 107 2.36 16.01 -10.60
C ASP A 107 3.46 16.84 -9.91
N LEU A 108 3.46 16.80 -8.58
CA LEU A 108 4.37 17.53 -7.71
C LEU A 108 5.76 16.86 -7.59
N LEU A 109 5.91 15.64 -8.11
CA LEU A 109 7.20 14.94 -8.18
C LEU A 109 8.06 15.39 -9.38
N GLY A 110 7.44 16.05 -10.36
CA GLY A 110 8.12 16.66 -11.50
C GLY A 110 9.04 15.69 -12.25
N PRO A 111 10.26 16.10 -12.66
CA PRO A 111 11.18 15.26 -13.43
C PRO A 111 11.61 13.96 -12.73
N ALA A 112 11.47 13.86 -11.41
CA ALA A 112 11.86 12.67 -10.65
C ALA A 112 10.78 11.56 -10.68
N LEU A 113 9.59 11.85 -11.19
CA LEU A 113 8.44 10.94 -11.19
C LEU A 113 8.77 9.56 -11.82
N PRO A 114 9.37 9.45 -13.03
CA PRO A 114 9.63 8.14 -13.64
C PRO A 114 10.53 7.25 -12.80
N ARG A 115 11.55 7.85 -12.16
CA ARG A 115 12.47 7.14 -11.27
C ARG A 115 11.74 6.58 -10.04
N HIS A 116 10.85 7.36 -9.44
CA HIS A 116 10.10 6.92 -8.25
C HIS A 116 9.08 5.84 -8.59
N LEU A 117 8.36 5.96 -9.70
CA LEU A 117 7.44 4.92 -10.18
C LEU A 117 8.19 3.60 -10.43
N HIS A 118 9.37 3.67 -11.03
CA HIS A 118 10.22 2.49 -11.22
C HIS A 118 10.64 1.85 -9.88
N MET A 119 11.07 2.66 -8.90
CA MET A 119 11.42 2.16 -7.57
C MET A 119 10.24 1.49 -6.86
N ILE A 120 9.03 2.05 -6.96
CA ILE A 120 7.82 1.47 -6.39
C ILE A 120 7.49 0.14 -7.06
N ALA A 121 7.53 0.09 -8.40
CA ALA A 121 7.27 -1.13 -9.14
C ALA A 121 8.26 -2.24 -8.77
N GLN A 122 9.56 -1.94 -8.68
CA GLN A 122 10.57 -2.89 -8.21
C GLN A 122 10.33 -3.36 -6.77
N ALA A 123 9.95 -2.44 -5.87
CA ALA A 123 9.64 -2.79 -4.49
C ALA A 123 8.40 -3.68 -4.37
N ALA A 124 7.36 -3.41 -5.17
CA ALA A 124 6.17 -4.24 -5.27
C ALA A 124 6.49 -5.63 -5.82
N ALA A 125 7.27 -5.72 -6.89
CA ALA A 125 7.73 -7.00 -7.46
C ALA A 125 8.47 -7.85 -6.43
N LYS A 126 9.43 -7.26 -5.69
CA LYS A 126 10.15 -7.96 -4.61
C LYS A 126 9.23 -8.44 -3.49
N ARG A 127 8.16 -7.70 -3.17
CA ARG A 127 7.16 -8.15 -2.17
C ARG A 127 6.38 -9.35 -2.71
N SER A 128 5.94 -9.31 -3.96
CA SER A 128 5.25 -10.41 -4.63
C SER A 128 6.12 -11.67 -4.74
N GLU A 129 7.39 -11.53 -5.10
CA GLU A 129 8.34 -12.66 -5.14
C GLU A 129 8.48 -13.32 -3.76
N ARG A 130 8.67 -12.52 -2.71
CA ARG A 130 8.76 -13.04 -1.33
C ARG A 130 7.46 -13.70 -0.88
N PHE A 131 6.31 -13.19 -1.31
CA PHE A 131 5.02 -13.78 -1.02
C PHE A 131 4.86 -15.13 -1.72
N ALA A 132 5.25 -15.26 -2.99
CA ALA A 132 5.23 -16.52 -3.72
C ALA A 132 6.11 -17.61 -3.08
N ILE A 133 7.27 -17.23 -2.53
CA ILE A 133 8.10 -18.13 -1.70
C ILE A 133 7.30 -18.60 -0.49
N GLY A 134 6.61 -17.69 0.20
CA GLY A 134 5.74 -18.01 1.33
C GLY A 134 4.56 -18.92 0.95
N GLU A 135 3.96 -18.76 -0.23
CA GLU A 135 2.93 -19.65 -0.77
C GLU A 135 3.48 -21.05 -1.04
N THR A 136 4.71 -21.13 -1.56
CA THR A 136 5.38 -22.42 -1.77
C THR A 136 5.63 -23.12 -0.43
N MET A 137 6.14 -22.40 0.58
CA MET A 137 6.33 -22.95 1.93
C MET A 137 5.01 -23.40 2.57
N LEU A 138 3.93 -22.64 2.38
CA LEU A 138 2.60 -22.98 2.86
C LEU A 138 2.10 -24.28 2.20
N ARG A 139 2.23 -24.40 0.87
CA ARG A 139 1.84 -25.59 0.12
C ARG A 139 2.61 -26.84 0.58
N LEU A 140 3.93 -26.74 0.73
CA LEU A 140 4.76 -27.83 1.25
C LEU A 140 4.33 -28.28 2.66
N ASN A 141 3.87 -27.34 3.49
CA ASN A 141 3.41 -27.66 4.83
C ASN A 141 2.01 -28.29 4.84
N ASP A 142 1.07 -27.74 4.07
CA ASP A 142 -0.34 -28.12 4.14
C ASP A 142 -0.69 -29.31 3.23
N GLU A 143 -0.06 -29.42 2.06
CA GLU A 143 -0.35 -30.47 1.07
C GLU A 143 0.63 -31.64 1.18
N GLU A 144 1.92 -31.35 1.38
CA GLU A 144 2.97 -32.38 1.44
C GLU A 144 3.30 -32.81 2.88
N GLY A 145 2.74 -32.14 3.88
CA GLY A 145 2.91 -32.49 5.30
C GLY A 145 4.32 -32.25 5.86
N LEU A 146 5.17 -31.49 5.14
CA LEU A 146 6.54 -31.24 5.57
C LEU A 146 6.59 -30.35 6.81
N SER A 147 7.47 -30.68 7.75
CA SER A 147 7.74 -29.86 8.92
C SER A 147 8.47 -28.56 8.54
N GLY A 148 8.38 -27.54 9.40
CA GLY A 148 9.10 -26.29 9.19
C GLY A 148 10.62 -26.48 9.08
N ALA A 149 11.19 -27.49 9.78
CA ALA A 149 12.61 -27.79 9.70
C ALA A 149 13.02 -28.38 8.35
N GLU A 150 12.21 -29.29 7.79
CA GLU A 150 12.44 -29.88 6.47
C GLU A 150 12.35 -28.82 5.37
N ILE A 151 11.28 -28.02 5.39
CA ILE A 151 11.13 -26.88 4.48
C ILE A 151 12.31 -25.90 4.65
N GLY A 152 12.73 -25.62 5.90
CA GLY A 152 13.87 -24.74 6.17
C GLY A 152 15.15 -25.20 5.47
N LYS A 153 15.41 -26.51 5.47
CA LYS A 153 16.54 -27.11 4.76
C LYS A 153 16.47 -26.87 3.24
N HIS A 154 15.28 -26.98 2.63
CA HIS A 154 15.10 -26.72 1.19
C HIS A 154 15.36 -25.26 0.79
N PHE A 155 15.02 -24.31 1.66
CA PHE A 155 15.12 -22.87 1.37
C PHE A 155 16.36 -22.21 2.00
N GLY A 156 17.22 -22.96 2.70
CA GLY A 156 18.39 -22.42 3.38
C GLY A 156 18.06 -21.47 4.53
N VAL A 157 16.95 -21.70 5.23
CA VAL A 157 16.46 -20.87 6.35
C VAL A 157 16.11 -21.73 7.57
N THR A 158 15.93 -21.11 8.73
CA THR A 158 15.53 -21.84 9.95
C THR A 158 14.06 -22.23 9.91
N GLY A 159 13.68 -23.31 10.61
CA GLY A 159 12.27 -23.72 10.70
C GLY A 159 11.37 -22.65 11.34
N ALA A 160 11.90 -21.84 12.26
CA ALA A 160 11.18 -20.70 12.82
C ALA A 160 10.88 -19.63 11.75
N ALA A 161 11.83 -19.34 10.85
CA ALA A 161 11.61 -18.42 9.74
C ALA A 161 10.56 -18.95 8.75
N VAL A 162 10.53 -20.26 8.51
CA VAL A 162 9.47 -20.91 7.73
C VAL A 162 8.11 -20.72 8.38
N HIS A 163 7.96 -21.05 9.67
CA HIS A 163 6.69 -20.89 10.37
C HIS A 163 6.21 -19.44 10.36
N ALA A 164 7.11 -18.47 10.56
CA ALA A 164 6.79 -17.06 10.48
C ALA A 164 6.29 -16.65 9.08
N ASN A 165 6.94 -17.15 8.01
CA ASN A 165 6.51 -16.90 6.63
C ASN A 165 5.15 -17.54 6.35
N ILE A 166 4.92 -18.79 6.74
CA ILE A 166 3.63 -19.48 6.58
C ILE A 166 2.50 -18.68 7.25
N GLN A 167 2.68 -18.27 8.50
CA GLN A 167 1.67 -17.48 9.22
C GLN A 167 1.41 -16.12 8.56
N LYS A 168 2.47 -15.45 8.08
CA LYS A 168 2.34 -14.19 7.34
C LYS A 168 1.59 -14.39 6.01
N THR A 169 1.91 -15.45 5.27
CA THR A 169 1.25 -15.79 4.00
C THR A 169 -0.23 -16.08 4.21
N ARG A 170 -0.57 -16.92 5.19
CA ARG A 170 -1.98 -17.21 5.55
C ARG A 170 -2.75 -15.94 5.87
N ARG A 171 -2.18 -15.04 6.68
CA ARG A 171 -2.80 -13.75 7.00
C ARG A 171 -3.07 -12.91 5.75
N ILE A 172 -2.12 -12.85 4.81
CA ILE A 172 -2.29 -12.08 3.58
C ILE A 172 -3.35 -12.72 2.68
N LEU A 173 -3.37 -14.05 2.54
CA LEU A 173 -4.40 -14.75 1.76
C LEU A 173 -5.80 -14.51 2.33
N ASP A 174 -5.96 -14.62 3.65
CA ASP A 174 -7.21 -14.31 4.35
C ASP A 174 -7.64 -12.84 4.12
N LEU A 175 -6.71 -11.89 4.23
CA LEU A 175 -7.00 -10.49 3.92
C LEU A 175 -7.42 -10.28 2.47
N ARG A 176 -6.77 -10.93 1.50
CA ARG A 176 -7.14 -10.83 0.07
C ARG A 176 -8.52 -11.41 -0.21
N ALA A 177 -8.89 -12.50 0.47
CA ALA A 177 -10.22 -13.10 0.35
C ALA A 177 -11.32 -12.19 0.91
N ARG A 178 -11.07 -11.54 2.06
CA ARG A 178 -12.03 -10.63 2.71
C ARG A 178 -12.08 -9.23 2.09
N LEU A 179 -10.97 -8.77 1.54
CA LEU A 179 -10.77 -7.41 1.04
C LEU A 179 -10.21 -7.47 -0.40
N PRO A 180 -11.06 -7.78 -1.40
CA PRO A 180 -10.63 -7.75 -2.79
C PRO A 180 -10.23 -6.33 -3.17
N LEU A 181 -9.16 -6.20 -3.96
CA LEU A 181 -8.74 -4.90 -4.46
C LEU A 181 -9.72 -4.47 -5.57
N PRO A 182 -10.30 -3.25 -5.52
CA PRO A 182 -11.12 -2.75 -6.60
C PRO A 182 -10.32 -2.75 -7.91
N PRO A 183 -10.94 -3.12 -9.04
CA PRO A 183 -10.27 -3.09 -10.32
C PRO A 183 -9.75 -1.67 -10.58
N SER A 184 -8.54 -1.59 -11.15
CA SER A 184 -8.05 -0.32 -11.66
C SER A 184 -9.04 0.17 -12.72
N PRO A 185 -9.34 1.48 -12.80
CA PRO A 185 -10.00 2.01 -13.99
C PRO A 185 -9.21 1.50 -15.20
N ALA A 186 -9.90 0.85 -16.14
CA ALA A 186 -9.28 0.41 -17.38
C ALA A 186 -8.64 1.65 -18.01
N VAL A 187 -7.34 1.54 -18.34
CA VAL A 187 -6.63 2.56 -19.10
C VAL A 187 -7.39 2.71 -20.41
N SER A 188 -8.13 3.82 -20.55
CA SER A 188 -8.85 4.17 -21.79
C SER A 188 -7.94 5.01 -22.66
#